data_AF-A0A0M1NJM9-F1
#
_entry.id   AF-A0A0M1NJM9-F1
#
_cell.length_a   1.000
_cell.length_b   1.000
_cell.length_c   1.000
_cell.angle_alpha   90.00
_cell.angle_beta   90.00
_cell.angle_gamma   90.00
#
_symmetry.space_group_name_H-M   'P 1'
#
loop_
_entity.id
_entity.type
_entity.pdbx_description
1 polymer ?
#
loop_
_entity_poly.entity_id
_entity_poly.type
_entity_poly.pdbx_seq_one_letter_code
_entity_poly.pdbx_strand_id
1 'polypeptide(L)'
;MMGRAHLIISTGVALSVMGMSGVPVTLPAAAVALVSSLLPDIDEPNSLLVRNAIPSGLLRILQLAMIGAAIFVVFYGKEYAPWNIALAGLIGIVSYLPSRTLRHIVMFLIGLGLISFGQSFSPWNTIAGSVLIAGSLVTHRGLTHTIYAAAAWTGLLYFASQDKTGGESLWFAGGLSYSIHLLADALTNRGIRPLPPFKWRIKLKIMSTGSKWGRMVENVCIVLTLVLVWYVFMAS
;
A
#
# COMPACT_ATOMS: atom_id res chain seq x y z
N MET A 1 4.93 -0.49 -14.74
CA MET A 1 6.09 0.46 -14.85
C MET A 1 6.94 0.30 -13.60
N MET A 2 7.95 1.14 -13.35
CA MET A 2 8.56 1.18 -12.00
C MET A 2 7.61 1.82 -10.98
N GLY A 3 7.59 1.33 -9.73
CA GLY A 3 6.70 1.84 -8.68
C GLY A 3 6.84 3.34 -8.40
N ARG A 4 8.02 3.93 -8.62
CA ARG A 4 8.22 5.39 -8.52
C ARG A 4 7.48 6.16 -9.63
N ALA A 5 7.45 5.60 -10.84
CA ALA A 5 6.71 6.20 -11.94
C ALA A 5 5.20 6.12 -11.69
N HIS A 6 4.71 4.99 -11.15
CA HIS A 6 3.31 4.88 -10.71
C HIS A 6 2.96 5.92 -9.66
N LEU A 7 3.82 6.13 -8.66
CA LEU A 7 3.60 7.14 -7.63
C LEU A 7 3.40 8.53 -8.25
N ILE A 8 4.29 8.96 -9.14
CA ILE A 8 4.23 10.29 -9.75
C ILE A 8 3.04 10.41 -10.68
N ILE A 9 2.87 9.46 -11.61
CA ILE A 9 1.86 9.52 -12.67
C ILE A 9 0.46 9.38 -12.09
N SER A 10 0.20 8.32 -11.31
CA SER A 10 -1.14 8.06 -10.79
C SER A 10 -1.59 9.14 -9.81
N THR A 11 -0.71 9.58 -8.91
CA THR A 11 -1.04 10.66 -7.97
C THR A 11 -1.22 11.99 -8.70
N GLY A 12 -0.28 12.37 -9.56
CA GLY A 12 -0.31 13.66 -10.25
C GLY A 12 -1.50 13.79 -11.20
N VAL A 13 -1.79 12.75 -12.00
CA VAL A 13 -2.95 12.74 -12.89
C VAL A 13 -4.25 12.74 -12.09
N ALA A 14 -4.38 11.94 -11.01
CA ALA A 14 -5.59 11.93 -10.20
C ALA A 14 -5.90 13.29 -9.60
N LEU A 15 -4.89 13.95 -9.00
CA LEU A 15 -5.07 15.28 -8.39
C LEU A 15 -5.38 16.34 -9.44
N SER A 16 -4.76 16.29 -10.61
CA SER A 16 -5.04 17.24 -11.69
C SER A 16 -6.47 17.08 -12.21
N VAL A 17 -6.93 15.84 -12.40
CA VAL A 17 -8.32 15.57 -12.82
C VAL A 17 -9.31 16.06 -11.77
N MET A 18 -9.03 15.89 -10.48
CA MET A 18 -9.86 16.46 -9.41
C MET A 18 -9.96 17.98 -9.49
N GLY A 19 -8.82 18.66 -9.66
CA GLY A 19 -8.79 20.12 -9.82
C GLY A 19 -9.63 20.59 -11.00
N MET A 20 -9.54 19.88 -12.14
CA MET A 20 -10.33 20.19 -13.33
C MET A 20 -11.82 19.86 -13.19
N SER A 21 -12.18 18.85 -12.40
CA SER A 21 -13.57 18.46 -12.17
C SER A 21 -14.25 19.23 -11.04
N GLY A 22 -13.57 20.23 -10.45
CA GLY A 22 -14.08 21.00 -9.31
C GLY A 22 -14.15 20.21 -7.99
N VAL A 23 -13.54 19.03 -7.91
CA VAL A 23 -13.48 18.23 -6.68
C VAL A 23 -12.35 18.79 -5.80
N PRO A 24 -12.62 19.21 -4.54
CA PRO A 24 -11.60 19.84 -3.71
C PRO A 24 -10.36 18.96 -3.50
N VAL A 25 -9.18 19.50 -3.80
CA VAL A 25 -7.90 18.83 -3.58
C VAL A 25 -7.39 19.16 -2.18
N THR A 26 -7.73 18.29 -1.23
CA THR A 26 -7.35 18.42 0.19
C THR A 26 -6.10 17.59 0.50
N LEU A 27 -5.39 17.93 1.59
CA LEU A 27 -4.23 17.16 2.04
C LEU A 27 -4.56 15.67 2.32
N PRO A 28 -5.68 15.32 2.98
CA PRO A 28 -6.10 13.92 3.12
C PRO A 28 -6.36 13.23 1.78
N ALA A 29 -6.98 13.90 0.82
CA ALA A 29 -7.23 13.34 -0.51
C ALA A 29 -5.91 13.09 -1.28
N ALA A 30 -4.95 14.01 -1.18
CA ALA A 30 -3.61 13.82 -1.74
C ALA A 30 -2.85 12.64 -1.11
N ALA A 31 -2.94 12.49 0.22
CA ALA A 31 -2.35 11.33 0.91
C ALA A 31 -3.01 10.01 0.46
N VAL A 32 -4.34 9.99 0.33
CA VAL A 32 -5.08 8.83 -0.18
C VAL A 32 -4.73 8.52 -1.63
N ALA A 33 -4.60 9.51 -2.50
CA ALA A 33 -4.14 9.33 -3.89
C ALA A 33 -2.75 8.69 -3.93
N LEU A 34 -1.83 9.16 -3.08
CA LEU A 34 -0.47 8.63 -3.00
C LEU A 34 -0.46 7.17 -2.54
N VAL A 35 -1.20 6.82 -1.48
CA VAL A 35 -1.31 5.43 -1.02
C VAL A 35 -1.95 4.55 -2.09
N SER A 36 -3.02 5.04 -2.73
CA SER A 36 -3.75 4.32 -3.78
C SER A 36 -2.92 4.10 -5.04
N SER A 37 -1.95 4.97 -5.33
CA SER A 37 -1.03 4.81 -6.47
C SER A 37 -0.08 3.62 -6.31
N LEU A 38 0.19 3.21 -5.07
CA LEU A 38 1.13 2.14 -4.73
C LEU A 38 0.43 0.86 -4.27
N LEU A 39 -0.87 0.95 -3.95
CA LEU A 39 -1.63 -0.17 -3.42
C LEU A 39 -1.72 -1.36 -4.40
N PRO A 40 -1.83 -1.18 -5.72
CA PRO A 40 -1.78 -2.30 -6.66
C PRO A 40 -0.46 -3.07 -6.58
N ASP A 41 0.67 -2.38 -6.46
CA ASP A 41 2.02 -2.97 -6.36
C ASP A 41 2.29 -3.64 -5.01
N ILE A 42 1.34 -3.67 -4.06
CA ILE A 42 1.53 -4.28 -2.73
C ILE A 42 1.75 -5.80 -2.81
N ASP A 43 1.29 -6.43 -3.89
CA ASP A 43 1.42 -7.85 -4.17
C ASP A 43 2.77 -8.23 -4.80
N GLU A 44 3.61 -7.25 -5.17
CA GLU A 44 4.95 -7.48 -5.69
C GLU A 44 5.97 -7.68 -4.54
N PRO A 45 6.91 -8.65 -4.66
CA PRO A 45 7.83 -9.00 -3.57
C PRO A 45 8.76 -7.86 -3.12
N ASN A 46 8.92 -6.82 -3.94
CA ASN A 46 9.72 -5.62 -3.64
C ASN A 46 8.86 -4.34 -3.58
N SER A 47 7.58 -4.47 -3.21
CA SER A 47 6.66 -3.33 -3.10
C SER A 47 7.25 -2.19 -2.26
N LEU A 48 7.16 -0.96 -2.78
CA LEU A 48 7.63 0.23 -2.08
C LEU A 48 6.86 0.47 -0.77
N LEU A 49 5.54 0.21 -0.77
CA LEU A 49 4.66 0.42 0.38
C LEU A 49 5.02 -0.56 1.50
N VAL A 50 5.04 -1.86 1.21
CA VAL A 50 5.39 -2.90 2.20
C VAL A 50 6.81 -2.73 2.72
N ARG A 51 7.77 -2.41 1.83
CA ARG A 51 9.18 -2.27 2.21
C ARG A 51 9.43 -1.08 3.14
N ASN A 52 8.69 0.01 2.94
CA ASN A 52 8.90 1.22 3.72
C ASN A 52 7.99 1.33 4.94
N ALA A 53 6.87 0.58 4.99
CA ALA A 53 5.95 0.59 6.14
C ALA A 53 6.65 0.22 7.46
N ILE A 54 7.51 -0.81 7.45
CA ILE A 54 8.32 -1.20 8.61
C ILE A 54 9.79 -1.37 8.16
N PRO A 55 10.69 -0.43 8.48
CA PRO A 55 12.09 -0.52 8.10
C PRO A 55 12.77 -1.77 8.68
N SER A 56 13.67 -2.37 7.90
CA SER A 56 14.41 -3.57 8.35
C SER A 56 15.27 -3.30 9.60
N GLY A 57 15.74 -2.07 9.81
CA GLY A 57 16.43 -1.66 11.03
C GLY A 57 15.54 -1.76 12.27
N LEU A 58 14.30 -1.30 12.17
CA LEU A 58 13.32 -1.39 13.27
C LEU A 58 12.99 -2.85 13.59
N LEU A 59 12.85 -3.70 12.57
CA LEU A 59 12.64 -5.15 12.77
C LEU A 59 13.83 -5.80 13.47
N ARG A 60 15.07 -5.41 13.17
CA ARG A 60 16.25 -5.93 13.87
C ARG A 60 16.28 -5.51 15.34
N ILE A 61 15.93 -4.25 15.64
CA ILE A 61 15.81 -3.78 17.02
C ILE A 61 14.74 -4.60 17.76
N LEU A 62 13.58 -4.82 17.13
CA LEU A 62 12.52 -5.67 17.68
C LEU A 62 13.00 -7.10 17.94
N GLN A 63 13.73 -7.70 17.00
CA GLN A 63 14.28 -9.05 17.17
C GLN A 63 15.26 -9.13 18.34
N LEU A 64 16.16 -8.14 18.48
CA LEU A 64 17.07 -8.06 19.62
C LEU A 64 16.33 -7.88 20.94
N ALA A 65 15.29 -7.04 20.96
CA ALA A 65 14.43 -6.85 22.13
C ALA A 65 13.69 -8.15 22.50
N MET A 66 13.20 -8.91 21.51
CA MET A 66 12.57 -10.22 21.74
C MET A 66 13.55 -11.25 22.30
N ILE A 67 14.81 -11.27 21.82
CA ILE A 67 15.85 -12.14 22.37
C ILE A 67 16.12 -11.77 23.84
N GLY A 68 16.27 -10.47 24.13
CA GLY A 68 16.44 -9.99 25.51
C GLY A 68 15.25 -10.37 26.41
N ALA A 69 14.02 -10.24 25.89
CA ALA A 69 12.81 -10.65 26.59
C ALA A 69 12.75 -12.16 26.84
N ALA A 70 13.13 -12.99 25.86
CA ALA A 70 13.19 -14.45 26.01
C ALA A 70 14.18 -14.83 27.12
N ILE A 71 15.37 -14.24 27.12
CA ILE A 71 16.39 -14.44 28.18
C ILE A 71 15.81 -14.02 29.54
N PHE A 72 15.22 -12.84 29.63
CA PHE A 72 14.62 -12.34 30.87
C PHE A 72 13.55 -13.30 31.42
N VAL A 73 12.65 -13.81 30.57
CA VAL A 73 11.61 -14.76 30.97
C VAL A 73 12.19 -16.10 31.45
N VAL A 74 13.30 -16.57 30.87
CA VAL A 74 13.97 -17.79 31.35
C VAL A 74 14.52 -17.61 32.76
N PHE A 75 15.20 -16.49 33.02
CA PHE A 75 15.88 -16.25 34.31
C PHE A 75 14.92 -15.83 35.42
N TYR A 76 13.93 -15.00 35.13
CA TYR A 76 13.05 -14.39 36.13
C TYR A 76 11.59 -14.88 36.06
N GLY A 77 11.18 -15.47 34.93
CA GLY A 77 9.79 -15.89 34.72
C GLY A 77 9.49 -17.28 35.27
N LYS A 78 10.48 -18.18 35.37
CA LYS A 78 10.26 -19.59 35.77
C LYS A 78 9.55 -19.73 37.11
N GLU A 79 9.84 -18.85 38.06
CA GLU A 79 9.32 -18.91 39.44
C GLU A 79 7.81 -18.63 39.51
N TYR A 80 7.27 -17.85 38.57
CA TYR A 80 5.84 -17.50 38.55
C TYR A 80 4.99 -18.61 37.93
N ALA A 81 5.49 -19.25 36.88
CA ALA A 81 4.75 -20.31 36.22
C ALA A 81 5.66 -21.23 35.38
N PRO A 82 5.47 -22.56 35.43
CA PRO A 82 6.28 -23.52 34.67
C PRO A 82 6.21 -23.33 33.14
N TRP A 83 5.09 -22.85 32.62
CA TRP A 83 4.89 -22.59 31.19
C TRP A 83 5.67 -21.37 30.66
N ASN A 84 6.30 -20.58 31.53
CA ASN A 84 7.11 -19.44 31.10
C ASN A 84 8.37 -19.86 30.33
N ILE A 85 8.89 -21.07 30.54
CA ILE A 85 9.97 -21.63 29.72
C ILE A 85 9.50 -21.87 28.27
N ALA A 86 8.28 -22.43 28.10
CA ALA A 86 7.69 -22.62 26.79
C ALA A 86 7.42 -21.28 26.09
N LEU A 87 6.94 -20.28 26.84
CA LEU A 87 6.76 -18.92 26.35
C LEU A 87 8.08 -18.30 25.88
N ALA A 88 9.15 -18.42 26.65
CA ALA A 88 10.48 -17.93 26.24
C ALA A 88 10.99 -18.62 24.97
N GLY A 89 10.77 -19.94 24.85
CA GLY A 89 11.07 -20.69 23.64
C GLY A 89 10.31 -20.15 22.42
N LEU A 90 9.01 -19.84 22.56
CA LEU A 90 8.20 -19.25 21.50
C LEU A 90 8.71 -17.85 21.10
N ILE A 91 9.00 -16.99 22.07
CA ILE A 91 9.57 -15.65 21.83
C ILE A 91 10.90 -15.78 21.06
N GLY A 92 11.75 -16.71 21.49
CA GLY A 92 13.00 -17.06 20.81
C GLY A 92 12.76 -17.45 19.35
N ILE A 93 11.88 -18.41 19.08
CA ILE A 93 11.55 -18.86 17.72
C ILE A 93 11.09 -17.69 16.83
N VAL A 94 10.19 -16.84 17.33
CA VAL A 94 9.66 -15.68 16.58
C VAL A 94 10.79 -14.68 16.26
N SER A 95 11.74 -14.48 17.17
CA SER A 95 12.87 -13.56 16.95
C SER A 95 13.79 -13.99 15.79
N TYR A 96 13.88 -15.29 15.50
CA TYR A 96 14.69 -15.84 14.40
C TYR A 96 13.96 -15.89 13.05
N LEU A 97 12.70 -15.46 12.98
CA LEU A 97 11.97 -15.44 11.71
C LEU A 97 12.67 -14.51 10.69
N PRO A 98 12.62 -14.84 9.38
CA PRO A 98 13.12 -13.95 8.35
C PRO A 98 12.47 -12.58 8.43
N SER A 99 13.24 -11.50 8.23
CA SER A 99 12.71 -10.13 8.33
C SER A 99 11.53 -9.87 7.38
N ARG A 100 11.41 -10.61 6.27
CA ARG A 100 10.22 -10.56 5.41
C ARG A 100 8.99 -11.09 6.13
N THR A 101 9.06 -12.29 6.70
CA THR A 101 7.94 -12.90 7.44
C THR A 101 7.57 -12.08 8.66
N LEU A 102 8.56 -11.65 9.46
CA LEU A 102 8.32 -10.84 10.65
C LEU A 102 7.62 -9.53 10.31
N ARG A 103 8.01 -8.88 9.21
CA ARG A 103 7.32 -7.68 8.70
C ARG A 103 5.84 -7.93 8.43
N HIS A 104 5.49 -8.99 7.71
CA HIS A 104 4.08 -9.30 7.42
C HIS A 104 3.31 -9.56 8.72
N ILE A 105 3.89 -10.28 9.68
CA ILE A 105 3.28 -10.51 11.00
C ILE A 105 3.05 -9.20 11.74
N VAL A 106 4.07 -8.35 11.85
CA VAL A 106 3.96 -7.06 12.57
C VAL A 106 2.96 -6.13 11.88
N MET A 107 2.97 -6.04 10.55
CA MET A 107 1.97 -5.27 9.80
C MET A 107 0.55 -5.79 10.06
N PHE A 108 0.35 -7.10 10.06
CA PHE A 108 -0.94 -7.71 10.36
C PHE A 108 -1.42 -7.36 11.78
N LEU A 109 -0.55 -7.51 12.78
CA LEU A 109 -0.87 -7.21 14.19
C LEU A 109 -1.16 -5.72 14.42
N ILE A 110 -0.36 -4.82 13.84
CA ILE A 110 -0.63 -3.37 13.90
C ILE A 110 -1.96 -3.07 13.21
N GLY A 111 -2.20 -3.65 12.03
CA GLY A 111 -3.44 -3.45 11.30
C GLY A 111 -4.67 -3.91 12.08
N LEU A 112 -4.59 -5.07 12.72
CA LEU A 112 -5.63 -5.58 13.60
C LEU A 112 -5.86 -4.64 14.80
N GLY A 113 -4.79 -4.18 15.46
CA GLY A 113 -4.88 -3.23 16.56
C GLY A 113 -5.52 -1.89 16.16
N LEU A 114 -5.18 -1.35 14.99
CA LEU A 114 -5.78 -0.12 14.47
C LEU A 114 -7.28 -0.26 14.18
N ILE A 115 -7.72 -1.42 13.68
CA ILE A 115 -9.14 -1.69 13.43
C ILE A 115 -9.89 -1.89 14.75
N SER A 116 -9.35 -2.69 15.67
CA SER A 116 -10.02 -3.03 16.93
C SER A 116 -10.05 -1.89 17.95
N PHE A 117 -8.98 -1.11 18.04
CA PHE A 117 -8.81 -0.09 19.09
C PHE A 117 -8.54 1.31 18.54
N GLY A 118 -8.05 1.44 17.30
CA GLY A 118 -7.66 2.73 16.74
C GLY A 118 -8.82 3.66 16.42
N GLN A 119 -10.04 3.14 16.23
CA GLN A 119 -11.19 3.96 15.84
C GLN A 119 -11.54 5.05 16.84
N SER A 120 -11.29 4.82 18.13
CA SER A 120 -11.56 5.80 19.19
C SER A 120 -10.68 7.04 19.09
N PHE A 121 -9.50 6.93 18.48
CA PHE A 121 -8.56 8.04 18.32
C PHE A 121 -8.77 8.77 16.99
N SER A 122 -9.01 8.01 15.92
CA SER A 122 -9.13 8.57 14.59
C SER A 122 -9.84 7.59 13.66
N PRO A 123 -10.85 8.04 12.89
CA PRO A 123 -11.54 7.18 11.93
C PRO A 123 -10.62 6.74 10.77
N TRP A 124 -9.50 7.46 10.55
CA TRP A 124 -8.49 7.11 9.54
C TRP A 124 -7.78 5.79 9.85
N ASN A 125 -7.83 5.33 11.10
CA ASN A 125 -7.21 4.09 11.52
C ASN A 125 -7.84 2.85 10.88
N THR A 126 -9.11 2.92 10.44
CA THR A 126 -9.72 1.81 9.67
C THR A 126 -8.98 1.64 8.36
N ILE A 127 -8.81 2.72 7.61
CA ILE A 127 -8.15 2.71 6.30
C ILE A 127 -6.70 2.27 6.46
N ALA A 128 -5.97 2.85 7.41
CA ALA A 128 -4.58 2.47 7.68
C ALA A 128 -4.46 0.99 8.06
N GLY A 129 -5.34 0.50 8.93
CA GLY A 129 -5.35 -0.90 9.35
C GLY A 129 -5.67 -1.87 8.21
N SER A 130 -6.67 -1.55 7.37
CA SER A 130 -7.02 -2.33 6.19
C SER A 130 -5.87 -2.43 5.19
N VAL A 131 -5.14 -1.34 4.94
CA VAL A 131 -3.97 -1.36 4.04
C VAL A 131 -2.85 -2.24 4.58
N LEU A 132 -2.55 -2.16 5.89
CA LEU A 132 -1.53 -3.00 6.51
C LEU A 132 -1.88 -4.48 6.45
N ILE A 133 -3.14 -4.83 6.72
CA ILE A 133 -3.62 -6.22 6.61
C ILE A 133 -3.56 -6.69 5.17
N ALA A 134 -4.07 -5.91 4.21
CA ALA A 134 -4.02 -6.27 2.79
C ALA A 134 -2.57 -6.53 2.33
N GLY A 135 -1.63 -5.66 2.70
CA GLY A 135 -0.21 -5.83 2.39
C GLY A 135 0.48 -6.99 3.11
N SER A 136 -0.10 -7.46 4.21
CA SER A 136 0.39 -8.64 4.91
C SER A 136 -0.05 -9.95 4.25
N LEU A 137 -1.25 -9.98 3.66
CA LEU A 137 -1.88 -11.20 3.16
C LEU A 137 -1.69 -11.41 1.64
N VAL A 138 -1.69 -10.33 0.86
CA VAL A 138 -1.59 -10.44 -0.61
C VAL A 138 -0.12 -10.53 -1.02
N THR A 139 0.32 -11.74 -1.38
CA THR A 139 1.70 -12.00 -1.81
C THR A 139 1.81 -12.50 -3.25
N HIS A 140 0.68 -12.70 -3.92
CA HIS A 140 0.62 -13.20 -5.29
C HIS A 140 0.15 -12.10 -6.24
N ARG A 141 1.03 -11.79 -7.20
CA ARG A 141 0.78 -10.82 -8.26
C ARG A 141 -0.49 -11.18 -9.03
N GLY A 142 -1.52 -10.36 -8.90
CA GLY A 142 -2.71 -10.45 -9.73
C GLY A 142 -4.03 -10.06 -9.07
N LEU A 143 -4.19 -10.21 -7.75
CA LEU A 143 -5.47 -9.88 -7.10
C LEU A 143 -5.71 -8.36 -7.09
N THR A 144 -4.68 -7.59 -6.80
CA THR A 144 -4.76 -6.12 -6.73
C THR A 144 -4.78 -5.49 -8.12
N HIS A 145 -4.41 -6.23 -9.15
CA HIS A 145 -4.42 -5.75 -10.54
C HIS A 145 -5.77 -6.04 -11.26
N THR A 146 -6.86 -6.03 -10.49
CA THR A 146 -8.22 -6.34 -10.96
C THR A 146 -9.15 -5.13 -10.83
N ILE A 147 -10.22 -5.11 -11.63
CA ILE A 147 -11.26 -4.08 -11.45
C ILE A 147 -12.02 -4.27 -10.14
N TYR A 148 -12.13 -5.52 -9.66
CA TYR A 148 -12.77 -5.83 -8.39
C TYR A 148 -11.99 -5.22 -7.22
N ALA A 149 -10.66 -5.28 -7.24
CA ALA A 149 -9.82 -4.64 -6.23
C ALA A 149 -9.93 -3.11 -6.28
N ALA A 150 -9.94 -2.51 -7.48
CA ALA A 150 -10.16 -1.08 -7.63
C ALA A 150 -11.54 -0.65 -7.10
N ALA A 151 -12.60 -1.40 -7.43
CA ALA A 151 -13.95 -1.14 -6.95
C ALA A 151 -14.08 -1.35 -5.44
N ALA A 152 -13.50 -2.42 -4.90
CA ALA A 152 -13.50 -2.70 -3.46
C ALA A 152 -12.75 -1.63 -2.67
N TRP A 153 -11.59 -1.16 -3.17
CA TRP A 153 -10.84 -0.08 -2.56
C TRP A 153 -11.60 1.25 -2.59
N THR A 154 -12.18 1.58 -3.74
CA THR A 154 -13.01 2.79 -3.90
C THR A 154 -14.22 2.73 -2.98
N GLY A 155 -14.91 1.59 -2.91
CA GLY A 155 -16.04 1.36 -2.02
C GLY A 155 -15.65 1.45 -0.54
N LEU A 156 -14.51 0.87 -0.15
CA LEU A 156 -13.97 1.00 1.21
C LEU A 156 -13.74 2.46 1.56
N LEU A 157 -13.10 3.24 0.69
CA LEU A 157 -12.89 4.67 0.90
C LEU A 157 -14.21 5.43 0.95
N TYR A 158 -15.18 5.07 0.11
CA TYR A 158 -16.52 5.67 0.12
C TYR A 158 -17.18 5.46 1.48
N PHE A 159 -17.35 4.21 1.93
CA PHE A 159 -17.96 3.90 3.22
C PHE A 159 -17.17 4.46 4.40
N ALA A 160 -15.83 4.40 4.36
CA ALA A 160 -14.98 4.94 5.42
C ALA A 160 -14.97 6.47 5.48
N SER A 161 -15.40 7.16 4.42
CA SER A 161 -15.47 8.62 4.35
C SER A 161 -16.89 9.18 4.42
N GLN A 162 -17.91 8.31 4.57
CA GLN A 162 -19.29 8.76 4.81
C GLN A 162 -19.35 9.64 6.04
N ASP A 163 -20.21 10.67 5.95
CA ASP A 163 -20.47 11.68 6.97
C ASP A 163 -19.27 12.55 7.36
N LYS A 164 -18.14 12.46 6.64
CA LYS A 164 -16.99 13.33 6.84
C LYS A 164 -17.02 14.49 5.85
N THR A 165 -16.74 15.69 6.34
CA THR A 165 -16.50 16.86 5.48
C THR A 165 -15.35 16.58 4.51
N GLY A 166 -15.60 16.72 3.20
CA GLY A 166 -14.62 16.36 2.16
C GLY A 166 -14.52 14.85 1.88
N GLY A 167 -15.52 14.06 2.29
CA GLY A 167 -15.62 12.62 2.02
C GLY A 167 -15.47 12.27 0.54
N GLU A 168 -16.13 13.06 -0.32
CA GLU A 168 -16.07 12.93 -1.78
C GLU A 168 -14.64 12.94 -2.33
N SER A 169 -13.84 13.89 -1.87
CA SER A 169 -12.45 14.03 -2.31
C SER A 169 -11.63 12.76 -2.08
N LEU A 170 -11.91 11.98 -1.03
CA LEU A 170 -11.09 10.84 -0.63
C LEU A 170 -11.32 9.62 -1.51
N TRP A 171 -12.58 9.20 -1.66
CA TRP A 171 -12.88 8.02 -2.47
C TRP A 171 -12.68 8.30 -3.95
N PHE A 172 -12.92 9.54 -4.39
CA PHE A 172 -12.62 9.96 -5.75
C PHE A 172 -11.11 9.96 -6.01
N ALA A 173 -10.30 10.59 -5.14
CA ALA A 173 -8.84 10.59 -5.25
C ALA A 173 -8.25 9.18 -5.27
N GLY A 174 -8.70 8.33 -4.34
CA GLY A 174 -8.18 6.98 -4.20
C GLY A 174 -8.59 6.07 -5.34
N GLY A 175 -9.87 6.07 -5.71
CA GLY A 175 -10.37 5.26 -6.82
C GLY A 175 -9.76 5.66 -8.16
N LEU A 176 -9.61 6.97 -8.40
CA LEU A 176 -9.01 7.48 -9.62
C LEU A 176 -7.50 7.16 -9.70
N SER A 177 -6.74 7.39 -8.61
CA SER A 177 -5.31 7.07 -8.57
C SER A 177 -5.04 5.57 -8.76
N TYR A 178 -5.83 4.71 -8.10
CA TYR A 178 -5.76 3.26 -8.29
C TYR A 178 -6.06 2.87 -9.75
N SER A 179 -7.09 3.48 -10.35
CA SER A 179 -7.46 3.21 -11.74
C SER A 179 -6.39 3.65 -12.73
N ILE A 180 -5.79 4.83 -12.53
CA ILE A 180 -4.69 5.32 -13.36
C ILE A 180 -3.46 4.41 -13.23
N HIS A 181 -3.21 3.86 -12.05
CA HIS A 181 -2.16 2.83 -11.91
C HIS A 181 -2.43 1.64 -12.83
N LEU A 182 -3.65 1.07 -12.78
CA LEU A 182 -3.99 -0.08 -13.62
C LEU A 182 -3.89 0.24 -15.12
N LEU A 183 -4.32 1.44 -15.52
CA LEU A 183 -4.18 1.93 -16.90
C LEU A 183 -2.71 2.06 -17.31
N ALA A 184 -1.87 2.61 -16.43
CA ALA A 184 -0.43 2.71 -16.66
C ALA A 184 0.19 1.31 -16.85
N ASP A 185 -0.24 0.33 -16.07
CA ASP A 185 0.25 -1.04 -16.20
C ASP A 185 -0.28 -1.78 -17.44
N ALA A 186 -1.46 -1.40 -17.95
CA ALA A 186 -1.99 -1.84 -19.23
C ALA A 186 -1.16 -1.36 -20.43
N LEU A 187 -0.37 -0.28 -20.31
CA LEU A 187 0.57 0.16 -21.36
C LEU A 187 1.74 -0.82 -21.54
N THR A 188 2.04 -1.62 -20.54
CA THR A 188 3.20 -2.50 -20.52
C THR A 188 2.98 -3.82 -21.28
N ASN A 189 4.07 -4.50 -21.64
CA ASN A 189 4.03 -5.85 -22.21
C ASN A 189 3.41 -6.90 -21.26
N ARG A 190 3.49 -6.67 -19.94
CA ARG A 190 2.90 -7.53 -18.91
C ARG A 190 1.38 -7.39 -18.88
N GLY A 191 0.91 -6.14 -18.95
CA GLY A 191 -0.50 -5.77 -18.87
C GLY A 191 -1.14 -6.10 -17.53
N ILE A 192 -2.47 -5.88 -17.48
CA ILE A 192 -3.31 -6.22 -16.33
C ILE A 192 -4.26 -7.37 -16.66
N ARG A 193 -4.74 -8.06 -15.62
CA ARG A 193 -5.80 -9.09 -15.68
C ARG A 193 -7.02 -8.55 -14.94
N PRO A 194 -7.89 -7.77 -15.59
CA PRO A 194 -8.94 -7.04 -14.89
C PRO A 194 -10.01 -7.96 -14.28
N LEU A 195 -10.28 -9.11 -14.90
CA LEU A 195 -11.43 -9.98 -14.60
C LEU A 195 -11.04 -11.46 -14.36
N PRO A 196 -10.23 -11.82 -13.35
CA PRO A 196 -10.04 -13.23 -12.99
C PRO A 196 -11.36 -13.86 -12.51
N PRO A 197 -11.63 -15.16 -12.79
CA PRO A 197 -10.70 -16.18 -13.29
C PRO A 197 -10.50 -16.18 -14.81
N PHE A 198 -11.14 -15.28 -15.57
CA PHE A 198 -10.92 -15.20 -17.01
C PHE A 198 -9.45 -14.85 -17.30
N LYS A 199 -8.84 -15.59 -18.24
CA LYS A 199 -7.40 -15.42 -18.58
C LYS A 199 -7.14 -14.17 -19.42
N TRP A 200 -8.16 -13.38 -19.73
CA TRP A 200 -8.10 -12.17 -20.54
C TRP A 200 -7.17 -11.12 -19.94
N ARG A 201 -6.35 -10.48 -20.79
CA ARG A 201 -5.38 -9.47 -20.38
C ARG A 201 -5.53 -8.23 -21.25
N ILE A 202 -5.53 -7.06 -20.62
CA ILE A 202 -5.40 -5.78 -21.33
C ILE A 202 -3.91 -5.43 -21.36
N LYS A 203 -3.33 -5.37 -22.56
CA LYS A 203 -1.94 -4.96 -22.80
C LYS A 203 -1.80 -4.26 -24.14
N LEU A 204 -1.27 -3.05 -24.12
CA LEU A 204 -1.02 -2.24 -25.33
C LEU A 204 0.40 -2.46 -25.89
N LYS A 205 1.28 -3.14 -25.13
CA LYS A 205 2.65 -3.49 -25.53
C LYS A 205 3.52 -2.29 -25.96
N ILE A 206 3.28 -1.12 -25.38
CA ILE A 206 4.01 0.11 -25.70
C ILE A 206 5.41 0.08 -25.08
N MET A 207 5.55 -0.56 -23.92
CA MET A 207 6.81 -0.58 -23.18
C MET A 207 7.09 -1.91 -22.45
N SER A 208 8.37 -2.13 -22.16
CA SER A 208 8.84 -3.19 -21.27
C SER A 208 9.56 -2.58 -20.08
N THR A 209 9.19 -2.96 -18.86
CA THR A 209 9.83 -2.46 -17.64
C THR A 209 11.33 -2.78 -17.65
N GLY A 210 12.17 -1.78 -17.42
CA GLY A 210 13.63 -1.92 -17.37
C GLY A 210 14.37 -1.81 -18.72
N SER A 211 13.66 -1.72 -19.85
CA SER A 211 14.30 -1.49 -21.16
C SER A 211 14.64 0.00 -21.36
N LYS A 212 15.58 0.31 -22.27
CA LYS A 212 15.89 1.71 -22.65
C LYS A 212 14.65 2.43 -23.16
N TRP A 213 13.90 1.79 -24.05
CA TRP A 213 12.64 2.31 -24.58
C TRP A 213 11.59 2.51 -23.47
N GLY A 214 11.44 1.54 -22.56
CA GLY A 214 10.50 1.64 -21.46
C GLY A 214 10.81 2.82 -20.53
N ARG A 215 12.09 3.07 -20.23
CA ARG A 215 12.50 4.26 -19.45
C ARG A 215 12.16 5.57 -20.15
N MET A 216 12.31 5.62 -21.47
CA MET A 216 11.94 6.82 -22.25
C MET A 216 10.44 7.09 -22.16
N VAL A 217 9.61 6.05 -22.35
CA VAL A 217 8.14 6.16 -22.21
C VAL A 217 7.76 6.57 -20.79
N GLU A 218 8.35 5.96 -19.76
CA GLU A 218 8.14 6.34 -18.35
C GLU A 218 8.44 7.82 -18.11
N ASN A 219 9.59 8.31 -18.59
CA ASN A 219 10.00 9.70 -18.43
C ASN A 219 9.06 10.67 -19.16
N VAL A 220 8.60 10.32 -20.37
CA VAL A 220 7.63 11.13 -21.11
C VAL A 220 6.32 11.24 -20.33
N CYS A 221 5.79 10.13 -19.83
CA CYS A 221 4.57 10.15 -19.01
C CYS A 221 4.74 10.97 -17.72
N ILE A 222 5.91 10.90 -17.07
CA ILE A 222 6.23 11.73 -15.90
C ILE A 222 6.23 13.22 -16.27
N VAL A 223 6.92 13.60 -17.36
CA VAL A 223 6.97 15.01 -17.79
C VAL A 223 5.58 15.52 -18.14
N LEU A 224 4.78 14.75 -18.88
CA LEU A 224 3.40 15.12 -19.19
C LEU A 224 2.55 15.28 -17.92
N THR A 225 2.75 14.41 -16.91
CA THR A 225 2.07 14.55 -15.62
C THR A 225 2.47 15.83 -14.90
N LEU A 226 3.77 16.16 -14.88
CA LEU A 226 4.25 17.39 -14.24
C LEU A 226 3.73 18.65 -14.94
N VAL A 227 3.67 18.64 -16.28
CA VAL A 227 3.07 19.72 -17.07
C VAL A 227 1.58 19.87 -16.77
N LEU A 228 0.85 18.75 -16.68
CA LEU A 228 -0.57 18.76 -16.33
C LEU A 228 -0.82 19.33 -14.93
N VAL A 229 -0.04 18.88 -13.93
CA VAL A 229 -0.12 19.40 -12.56
C VAL A 229 0.19 20.90 -12.54
N TRP A 230 1.25 21.34 -13.22
CA TRP A 230 1.58 22.76 -13.31
C TRP A 230 0.44 23.56 -13.95
N TYR A 231 -0.13 23.07 -15.05
CA TYR A 231 -1.23 23.73 -15.74
C TYR A 231 -2.43 23.94 -14.81
N VAL A 232 -2.90 22.86 -14.16
CA VAL A 232 -4.13 22.88 -13.33
C VAL A 232 -3.99 23.70 -12.04
N PHE A 233 -2.79 23.75 -11.44
CA PHE A 233 -2.64 24.39 -10.13
C PHE A 233 -1.90 25.73 -10.15
N MET A 234 -1.24 26.08 -11.26
CA MET A 234 -0.44 27.31 -11.37
C MET A 234 -0.83 28.18 -12.56
N ALA A 235 -1.33 27.61 -13.65
CA ALA A 235 -1.57 28.35 -14.90
C ALA A 235 -3.06 28.60 -15.22
N SER A 236 -3.97 27.80 -14.67
CA SER A 236 -5.43 27.94 -14.79
C SER A 236 -6.06 28.60 -13.57
#